data_AF-A0A536EVR0-F1
#
_entry.id   AF-A0A536EVR0-F1
#
_cell.length_a   1.000
_cell.length_b   1.000
_cell.length_c   1.000
_cell.angle_alpha   90.00
_cell.angle_beta   90.00
_cell.angle_gamma   90.00
#
_symmetry.space_group_name_H-M   'P 1'
#
loop_
_entity.id
_entity.type
_entity.pdbx_description
1 polymer ?
#
loop_
_entity_poly.entity_id
_entity_poly.type
_entity_poly.pdbx_seq_one_letter_code
_entity_poly.pdbx_strand_id
1 'polypeptide(L)' 'MRLWDPLAIREFSALLRDPVFRGRGVPPGDGRPVLLVPGFLAGDWTLRIMEGWLRRIGYRTYLSGILLN' A
#
# COMPACT_ATOMS: atom_id res chain seq x y z
N MET A 1 8.86 4.60 -10.17
CA MET A 1 8.85 5.94 -9.55
C MET A 1 10.27 6.35 -9.22
N ARG A 2 10.74 7.47 -9.76
CA ARG A 2 12.06 8.01 -9.41
C ARG A 2 11.89 8.72 -8.07
N LEU A 3 12.24 8.06 -6.96
CA LEU A 3 12.10 8.57 -5.59
C LEU A 3 12.81 9.91 -5.32
N TRP A 4 13.58 10.40 -6.30
CA TRP A 4 14.31 11.68 -6.29
C TRP A 4 13.51 12.85 -6.84
N ASP A 5 12.29 12.62 -7.35
CA ASP A 5 11.37 13.70 -7.71
C ASP A 5 10.90 14.42 -6.42
N PRO A 6 11.18 15.74 -6.27
CA PRO A 6 10.75 16.51 -5.11
C PRO A 6 9.23 16.42 -4.84
N LEU A 7 8.42 16.28 -5.89
CA LEU A 7 6.97 16.12 -5.76
C LEU A 7 6.62 14.76 -5.15
N ALA A 8 7.24 13.68 -5.64
CA ALA A 8 7.03 12.33 -5.10
C ALA A 8 7.44 12.23 -3.63
N ILE A 9 8.55 12.88 -3.22
CA ILE A 9 8.97 12.94 -1.82
C ILE A 9 7.92 13.67 -0.96
N ARG A 10 7.39 14.79 -1.47
CA ARG A 10 6.37 15.57 -0.76
C ARG A 10 5.07 14.78 -0.62
N GLU A 11 4.60 14.15 -1.69
CA GLU A 11 3.40 13.30 -1.69
C GLU A 11 3.55 12.11 -0.74
N PHE A 12 4.69 11.43 -0.79
CA PHE A 12 4.97 10.33 0.13
C PHE A 12 5.01 10.81 1.59
N SER A 13 5.65 11.96 1.84
CA SER A 13 5.68 12.56 3.18
C SER A 13 4.30 12.98 3.68
N ALA A 14 3.41 13.43 2.78
CA ALA A 14 2.02 13.74 3.10
C ALA A 14 1.24 12.48 3.44
N LEU A 15 1.35 11.44 2.60
CA LEU A 15 0.74 10.12 2.84
C LEU A 15 1.15 9.53 4.19
N LEU A 16 2.45 9.55 4.51
CA LEU A 16 2.95 9.03 5.78
C LEU A 16 2.41 9.79 7.01
N ARG A 17 2.01 11.06 6.84
CA ARG A 17 1.44 11.89 7.90
C ARG A 17 -0.08 11.81 7.99
N ASP A 18 -0.73 11.32 6.93
CA ASP A 18 -2.17 11.28 6.79
C ASP A 18 -2.83 10.39 7.88
N PRO A 19 -3.90 10.87 8.54
CA PRO A 19 -4.59 10.10 9.58
C PRO A 19 -5.22 8.82 9.05
N VAL A 20 -5.76 8.82 7.83
CA VAL A 20 -6.36 7.64 7.18
C VAL A 20 -5.28 6.61 6.90
N PHE A 21 -4.11 7.03 6.39
CA PHE A 21 -2.99 6.12 6.20
C PHE A 21 -2.48 5.52 7.52
N ARG A 22 -2.62 6.24 8.63
CA ARG A 22 -2.33 5.73 9.98
C ARG A 22 -3.46 4.91 10.59
N GLY A 23 -4.58 4.75 9.88
CA GLY A 23 -5.76 3.99 10.34
C GLY A 23 -6.65 4.75 11.32
N ARG A 24 -6.45 6.06 11.52
CA ARG A 24 -7.29 6.88 12.39
C ARG A 24 -8.58 7.26 11.68
N GLY A 25 -9.72 7.01 12.33
CA GLY A 25 -11.04 7.27 11.75
C GLY A 25 -11.45 6.29 10.65
N VAL A 26 -10.66 5.23 10.42
CA VAL A 26 -11.00 4.16 9.48
C VAL A 26 -11.63 3.02 10.26
N PRO A 27 -12.85 2.56 9.90
CA PRO A 27 -13.43 1.37 10.49
C PRO A 27 -12.47 0.18 10.36
N PRO A 28 -12.32 -0.66 11.41
CA PRO A 28 -11.51 -1.86 11.31
C PRO A 28 -12.03 -2.76 10.19
N GLY A 29 -11.11 -3.28 9.38
CA GLY A 29 -11.34 -4.38 8.47
C GLY A 29 -11.79 -5.61 9.25
N ASP A 30 -12.56 -6.45 8.57
CA ASP A 30 -13.19 -7.64 9.16
C ASP A 30 -12.31 -8.90 9.07
N GLY A 31 -11.00 -8.73 8.88
CA GLY A 31 -10.06 -9.83 8.76
C GLY A 31 -10.15 -10.62 7.45
N ARG A 32 -10.97 -10.20 6.48
CA ARG A 32 -11.06 -10.91 5.19
C ARG A 32 -9.72 -10.94 4.45
N PRO A 33 -9.44 -12.05 3.74
CA PRO A 33 -8.26 -12.15 2.90
C PRO A 33 -8.36 -11.19 1.71
N VAL A 34 -7.26 -10.50 1.40
CA VAL A 34 -7.11 -9.63 0.23
C VAL A 34 -5.87 -10.04 -0.54
N LEU A 35 -6.04 -10.48 -1.78
CA LEU A 35 -4.94 -10.78 -2.70
C LEU A 35 -4.57 -9.54 -3.51
N LEU A 36 -3.32 -9.12 -3.43
CA LEU A 36 -2.75 -7.99 -4.15
C LEU A 36 -2.07 -8.48 -5.42
N VAL A 37 -2.55 -8.01 -6.57
CA VAL A 37 -2.04 -8.36 -7.91
C VAL A 37 -1.48 -7.08 -8.56
N PRO A 38 -0.20 -7.04 -8.95
CA PRO A 38 0.39 -5.87 -9.59
C PRO A 38 -0.17 -5.64 -10.99
N GLY A 39 -0.17 -4.37 -11.42
CA GLY A 39 -0.51 -3.99 -12.79
C GLY A 39 0.59 -4.34 -13.81
N PHE A 40 0.35 -4.03 -15.08
CA PHE A 40 1.29 -4.25 -16.19
C PHE A 40 2.65 -3.57 -15.95
N LEU A 41 3.76 -4.28 -16.25
CA LEU A 41 5.14 -3.85 -16.04
C LEU A 41 5.49 -3.53 -14.58
N ALA A 42 4.74 -4.07 -13.63
CA ALA A 42 4.98 -3.94 -12.20
C ALA A 42 5.20 -5.29 -11.53
N GLY A 43 5.83 -5.25 -10.37
CA GLY A 43 5.91 -6.39 -9.46
C GLY A 43 5.24 -6.07 -8.13
N ASP A 44 5.15 -7.09 -7.27
CA ASP A 44 4.59 -6.99 -5.92
C ASP A 44 5.25 -5.90 -5.06
N TRP A 45 6.46 -5.45 -5.42
CA TRP A 45 7.17 -4.35 -4.77
C TRP A 45 6.38 -3.02 -4.86
N THR A 46 5.59 -2.83 -5.92
CA THR A 46 4.76 -1.63 -6.11
C THR A 46 3.59 -1.55 -5.13
N LEU A 47 3.16 -2.69 -4.58
CA LEU A 47 1.98 -2.77 -3.71
C LEU A 47 2.32 -2.79 -2.21
N ARG A 48 3.61 -2.71 -1.83
CA ARG A 48 4.05 -2.80 -0.41
C ARG A 48 3.41 -1.76 0.50
N ILE A 49 3.26 -0.53 0.00
CA ILE A 49 2.65 0.56 0.77
C ILE A 49 1.18 0.24 1.06
N MET A 50 0.45 -0.26 0.06
CA MET A 50 -0.94 -0.67 0.17
C MET A 50 -1.10 -1.89 1.07
N GLU A 51 -0.23 -2.89 0.93
CA GLU A 51 -0.17 -4.06 1.79
C GLU A 51 -0.06 -3.66 3.26
N GLY A 52 0.89 -2.78 3.59
CA GLY A 52 1.09 -2.30 4.95
C GLY A 52 -0.11 -1.54 5.51
N TRP A 53 -0.78 -0.73 4.67
CA TRP A 53 -1.98 -0.01 5.08
C TRP A 53 -3.17 -0.93 5.33
N LEU A 54 -3.46 -1.86 4.40
CA LEU A 54 -4.53 -2.84 4.53
C LEU A 54 -4.35 -3.72 5.78
N ARG A 55 -3.11 -4.17 6.06
CA ARG A 55 -2.78 -4.87 7.31
C ARG A 55 -3.04 -4.00 8.53
N ARG A 56 -2.59 -2.73 8.49
CA ARG A 56 -2.76 -1.78 9.60
C ARG A 56 -4.24 -1.57 9.95
N ILE A 57 -5.12 -1.54 8.94
CA ILE A 57 -6.56 -1.35 9.17
C ILE A 57 -7.31 -2.67 9.44
N GLY A 58 -6.66 -3.83 9.49
CA GLY A 58 -7.29 -5.08 9.96
C GLY A 58 -7.59 -6.14 8.90
N TYR A 59 -7.06 -6.02 7.68
CA TYR A 59 -7.17 -7.08 6.66
C TYR A 59 -6.01 -8.07 6.70
N ARG A 60 -6.26 -9.29 6.18
CA ARG A 60 -5.22 -10.29 5.94
C ARG A 60 -4.75 -10.20 4.49
N THR A 61 -3.63 -9.55 4.25
CA THR A 61 -3.12 -9.37 2.88
C THR A 61 -2.19 -10.50 2.45
N TYR A 62 -2.27 -10.82 1.17
CA TYR A 62 -1.38 -11.73 0.46
C TYR A 62 -0.93 -11.06 -0.84
N LEU A 63 0.30 -11.30 -1.25
CA LEU A 63 0.82 -10.80 -2.51
C LEU A 63 0.83 -11.93 -3.53
N SER A 64 0.71 -11.58 -4.80
CA SER A 64 0.59 -12.56 -5.88
C SER A 64 1.86 -13.38 -6.14
N GLY A 65 3.02 -12.94 -5.67
CA GLY A 65 4.32 -13.53 -5.99
C GLY A 65 4.89 -13.04 -7.32
N ILE A 66 4.21 -12.13 -8.03
CA ILE A 66 4.64 -11.62 -9.33
C ILE A 66 5.82 -10.66 -9.15
N LEU A 67 6.96 -11.00 -9.75
CA LEU A 67 8.15 -10.15 -9.77
C LEU A 67 8.07 -9.06 -10.86
N LEU A 68 7.50 -9.40 -12.02
CA LEU A 68 7.23 -8.51 -13.14
C LEU A 68 6.06 -9.07 -13.96
N ASN A 69 5.03 -8.25 -14.19
CA ASN A 69 3.88 -8.53 -15.06
C ASN A 69 4.16 -8.07 -16.50
#